data_AF-A0A3B1DAC6-F1
#
_entry.id   AF-A0A3B1DAC6-F1
#
_cell.length_a   1.000
_cell.length_b   1.000
_cell.length_c   1.000
_cell.angle_alpha   90.00
_cell.angle_beta   90.00
_cell.angle_gamma   90.00
#
_symmetry.space_group_name_H-M   'P 1'
#
loop_
_entity.id
_entity.type
_entity.pdbx_description
1 polymer ?
#
loop_
_entity_poly.entity_id
_entity_poly.type
_entity_poly.pdbx_seq_one_letter_code
_entity_poly.pdbx_strand_id
1 'polypeptide(L)'
;MKINNLAREEVLHTLVTSEEGLTEEEAKKRFEEFGPNEIREVKRTPLLVRFLRQFTHFLAILLWIGAGLAFLSEYLHPGEGMLTLGLAIVGVIVVNAVFTFIQEYRAEKSIEALKQLLPFYVKVIREGREKEIPAREVVVGDLIILSEGDRVPADARLIESSYLMVNNAPLTGESEPVPLDHNPCVGDLIESRNIAFAGTTVVSGTGKGVVFATGMRTEFGRIAHLTSGVETGLSPLQQEIVRVTRIIAVFATIMGIFFFMVGQFIGRSFWENFIFAIGIIVANVPEGLLPTVTLSLAMGSQRMARKKALIKTLTSVETLGSVTVIC
;
A
#
# COMPACT_ATOMS: atom_id res chain seq x y z
N MET A 1 -34.33 6.58 -5.92
CA MET A 1 -34.55 6.78 -7.37
C MET A 1 -33.24 6.40 -8.07
N LYS A 2 -33.25 5.55 -9.10
CA LYS A 2 -32.00 5.17 -9.78
C LYS A 2 -31.60 6.28 -10.76
N ILE A 3 -30.34 6.73 -10.71
CA ILE A 3 -29.89 7.92 -11.45
C ILE A 3 -29.85 7.72 -12.98
N ASN A 4 -29.73 6.47 -13.43
CA ASN A 4 -29.81 6.07 -14.84
C ASN A 4 -31.19 6.32 -15.47
N ASN A 5 -32.26 6.35 -14.68
CA ASN A 5 -33.62 6.57 -15.18
C ASN A 5 -33.96 8.05 -15.40
N LEU A 6 -33.11 8.97 -14.93
CA LEU A 6 -33.39 10.40 -14.92
C LEU A 6 -33.02 11.07 -16.24
N ALA A 7 -33.81 12.07 -16.62
CA ALA A 7 -33.51 13.01 -17.70
C ALA A 7 -32.35 13.96 -17.32
N ARG A 8 -31.74 14.60 -18.32
CA ARG A 8 -30.59 15.52 -18.12
C ARG A 8 -30.86 16.55 -17.03
N GLU A 9 -32.00 17.23 -17.10
CA GLU A 9 -32.38 18.29 -16.18
C GLU A 9 -32.59 17.76 -14.75
N GLU A 10 -33.17 16.58 -14.63
CA GLU A 10 -33.38 15.90 -13.34
C GLU A 10 -32.07 15.44 -12.71
N VAL A 11 -31.09 15.01 -13.51
CA VAL A 11 -29.75 14.65 -13.03
C VAL A 11 -29.05 15.87 -12.45
N LEU A 12 -29.06 17.00 -13.17
CA LEU A 12 -28.47 18.26 -12.71
C LEU A 12 -29.11 18.74 -11.40
N HIS A 13 -30.45 18.68 -11.32
CA HIS A 13 -31.19 19.04 -10.11
C HIS A 13 -30.89 18.08 -8.94
N THR A 14 -30.86 16.77 -9.19
CA THR A 14 -30.65 15.75 -8.14
C THR A 14 -29.24 15.81 -7.55
N LEU A 15 -28.23 16.06 -8.39
CA LEU A 15 -26.83 16.18 -7.96
C LEU A 15 -26.43 17.61 -7.58
N VAL A 16 -27.39 18.53 -7.58
CA VAL A 16 -27.24 19.96 -7.23
C VAL A 16 -26.04 20.54 -7.97
N THR A 17 -26.08 20.45 -9.31
CA THR A 17 -25.05 20.95 -10.22
C THR A 17 -25.71 21.63 -11.42
N SER A 18 -24.90 22.25 -12.29
CA SER A 18 -25.36 23.00 -13.45
C SER A 18 -24.62 22.59 -14.73
N GLU A 19 -25.05 23.11 -15.88
CA GLU A 19 -24.32 22.93 -17.14
C GLU A 19 -22.96 23.63 -17.14
N GLU A 20 -22.80 24.64 -16.28
CA GLU A 20 -21.53 25.32 -16.02
C GLU A 20 -20.69 24.58 -14.96
N GLY A 21 -21.18 23.44 -14.46
CA GLY A 21 -20.53 22.65 -13.42
C GLY A 21 -20.71 23.25 -12.01
N LEU A 22 -19.82 22.85 -11.10
CA LEU A 22 -19.79 23.32 -9.71
C LEU A 22 -18.99 24.61 -9.56
N THR A 23 -19.26 25.37 -8.50
CA THR A 23 -18.35 26.43 -8.02
C THR A 23 -17.19 25.82 -7.26
N GLU A 24 -16.05 26.52 -7.18
CA GLU A 24 -14.89 26.02 -6.44
C GLU A 24 -15.18 25.89 -4.94
N GLU A 25 -15.99 26.78 -4.38
CA GLU A 25 -16.39 26.72 -2.98
C GLU A 25 -17.22 25.47 -2.67
N GLU A 26 -18.18 25.15 -3.53
CA GLU A 26 -19.03 23.96 -3.37
C GLU A 26 -18.23 22.68 -3.60
N ALA A 27 -17.35 22.66 -4.61
CA ALA A 27 -16.46 21.53 -4.85
C ALA A 27 -15.55 21.26 -3.63
N LYS A 28 -14.98 22.31 -3.04
CA LYS A 28 -14.15 22.21 -1.83
C LYS A 28 -14.96 21.71 -0.63
N LYS A 29 -16.17 22.22 -0.43
CA LYS A 29 -17.06 21.78 0.65
C LYS A 29 -17.40 20.29 0.52
N ARG A 30 -17.74 19.83 -0.69
CA ARG A 30 -18.00 18.41 -0.97
C ARG A 30 -16.75 17.56 -0.77
N PHE A 31 -15.57 18.07 -1.13
CA PHE A 31 -14.31 17.37 -0.90
C PHE A 31 -14.05 17.16 0.61
N GLU A 32 -14.33 18.16 1.44
CA GLU A 32 -14.20 18.06 2.90
C GLU A 32 -15.22 17.08 3.51
N GLU A 33 -16.46 17.04 3.00
CA GLU A 33 -17.52 16.14 3.49
C GLU A 33 -17.32 14.68 3.05
N PHE A 34 -17.04 14.47 1.75
CA PHE A 34 -17.05 13.16 1.12
C PHE A 34 -15.66 12.50 1.06
N GLY A 35 -14.60 13.29 1.25
CA GLY A 35 -13.21 12.86 1.15
C GLY A 35 -12.70 12.72 -0.30
N PRO A 36 -11.42 12.34 -0.46
CA PRO A 36 -10.80 12.20 -1.77
C PRO A 36 -11.40 11.05 -2.60
N ASN A 37 -11.39 11.20 -3.92
CA ASN A 37 -11.73 10.15 -4.87
C ASN A 37 -10.59 9.11 -4.97
N GLU A 38 -10.44 8.34 -3.90
CA GLU A 38 -9.43 7.27 -3.80
C GLU A 38 -10.04 6.01 -3.18
N ILE A 39 -9.54 4.87 -3.63
CA ILE A 39 -9.79 3.60 -2.96
C ILE A 39 -8.97 3.62 -1.67
N ARG A 40 -9.63 3.48 -0.51
CA ARG A 40 -8.96 3.57 0.79
C ARG A 40 -7.90 2.47 0.91
N GLU A 41 -6.63 2.86 1.02
CA GLU A 41 -5.57 1.95 1.44
C GLU A 41 -5.81 1.52 2.90
N VAL A 42 -5.52 0.26 3.21
CA VAL A 42 -5.57 -0.28 4.59
C VAL A 42 -4.72 0.61 5.49
N LYS A 43 -5.27 1.02 6.65
CA LYS A 43 -4.64 1.96 7.59
C LYS A 43 -3.19 1.56 7.86
N ARG A 44 -2.24 2.46 7.56
CA ARG A 44 -0.83 2.27 7.91
C ARG A 44 -0.67 2.18 9.43
N THR A 45 0.22 1.33 9.89
CA THR A 45 0.60 1.28 11.30
C THR A 45 1.33 2.57 11.69
N PRO A 46 1.00 3.20 12.83
CA PRO A 46 1.64 4.44 13.25
C PRO A 46 3.17 4.28 13.38
N LEU A 47 3.94 5.31 13.02
CA LEU A 47 5.41 5.27 13.09
C LEU A 47 5.93 4.90 14.48
N LEU A 48 5.29 5.40 15.54
CA LEU A 48 5.66 5.06 16.92
C LEU A 48 5.45 3.57 17.21
N VAL A 49 4.32 3.00 16.77
CA VAL A 49 4.02 1.57 16.95
C VAL A 49 5.03 0.72 16.18
N ARG A 50 5.43 1.16 14.98
CA ARG A 50 6.46 0.47 14.18
C ARG A 50 7.84 0.54 14.83
N PHE A 51 8.22 1.69 15.38
CA PHE A 51 9.47 1.84 16.12
C PHE A 51 9.48 0.94 17.37
N LEU A 52 8.40 0.95 18.15
CA LEU A 52 8.27 0.10 19.34
C LEU A 52 8.31 -1.40 19.00
N ARG A 53 7.78 -1.79 17.83
CA ARG A 53 7.84 -3.18 17.34
C ARG A 53 9.27 -3.65 17.08
N GLN A 54 10.22 -2.74 16.82
CA GLN A 54 11.63 -3.09 16.69
C GLN A 54 12.25 -3.59 18.01
N PHE A 55 11.62 -3.33 19.16
CA PHE A 55 12.08 -3.86 20.44
C PHE A 55 11.49 -5.22 20.81
N THR A 56 10.50 -5.71 20.04
CA THR A 56 9.73 -6.93 20.37
C THR A 56 9.95 -8.07 19.39
N HIS A 57 10.86 -7.94 18.43
CA HIS A 57 11.20 -9.04 17.54
C HIS A 57 12.01 -10.12 18.28
N PHE A 58 12.04 -11.34 17.75
CA PHE A 58 12.64 -12.51 18.40
C PHE A 58 14.05 -12.25 18.96
N LEU A 59 14.93 -11.59 18.19
CA LEU A 59 16.30 -11.29 18.61
C LEU A 59 16.37 -10.22 19.69
N ALA A 60 15.57 -9.15 19.59
CA ALA A 60 15.45 -8.17 20.67
C ALA A 60 14.97 -8.82 21.96
N ILE A 61 14.02 -9.76 21.91
CA ILE A 61 13.57 -10.51 23.10
C ILE A 61 14.72 -11.32 23.70
N LEU A 62 15.52 -12.00 22.88
CA LEU A 62 16.69 -12.76 23.34
C LEU A 62 17.72 -11.86 24.04
N LEU A 63 17.98 -10.67 23.47
CA LEU A 63 18.86 -9.66 24.07
C LEU A 63 18.27 -9.06 25.35
N TRP A 64 16.96 -8.82 25.40
CA TRP A 64 16.27 -8.36 26.62
C TRP A 64 16.37 -9.39 27.74
N ILE A 65 16.23 -10.67 27.42
CA ILE A 65 16.47 -11.76 28.38
C ILE A 65 17.92 -11.73 28.86
N GLY A 66 18.89 -11.57 27.94
CA GLY A 66 20.32 -11.42 28.29
C GLY A 66 20.60 -10.22 29.21
N ALA A 67 20.03 -9.05 28.90
CA ALA A 67 20.15 -7.84 29.72
C ALA A 67 19.50 -8.03 31.10
N GLY A 68 18.29 -8.59 31.15
CA GLY A 68 17.59 -8.88 32.40
C GLY A 68 18.37 -9.84 33.30
N LEU A 69 18.97 -10.87 32.71
CA LEU A 69 19.83 -11.82 33.43
C LEU A 69 21.13 -11.18 33.92
N ALA A 70 21.75 -10.29 33.13
CA ALA A 70 22.93 -9.53 33.57
C ALA A 70 22.64 -8.63 34.77
N PHE A 71 21.50 -7.91 34.76
CA PHE A 71 21.08 -7.10 35.90
C PHE A 71 20.72 -7.95 37.13
N LEU A 72 20.10 -9.12 36.92
CA LEU A 72 19.82 -10.06 38.01
C LEU A 72 21.11 -10.61 38.64
N SER A 73 22.10 -10.94 37.81
CA SER A 73 23.40 -11.42 38.27
C SER A 73 24.13 -10.38 39.14
N GLU A 74 24.15 -9.11 38.71
CA GLU A 74 24.72 -8.01 39.50
C GLU A 74 24.01 -7.83 40.84
N TYR A 75 22.67 -8.00 40.88
CA TYR A 75 21.92 -7.92 42.12
C TYR A 75 22.27 -9.05 43.11
N LEU A 76 22.54 -10.27 42.61
CA LEU A 76 22.92 -11.43 43.42
C LEU A 76 24.40 -11.45 43.82
N HIS A 77 25.30 -10.98 42.94
CA HIS A 77 26.75 -10.94 43.14
C HIS A 77 27.30 -9.55 42.78
N PRO A 78 27.23 -8.57 43.70
CA PRO A 78 27.65 -7.21 43.42
C PRO A 78 29.16 -7.12 43.17
N GLY A 79 29.57 -6.43 42.11
CA GLY A 79 30.99 -6.11 41.85
C GLY A 79 31.72 -6.97 40.81
N GLU A 80 31.05 -7.91 40.14
CA GLU A 80 31.62 -8.67 39.02
C GLU A 80 31.59 -7.92 37.67
N GLY A 81 31.07 -6.69 37.64
CA GLY A 81 31.01 -5.87 36.43
C GLY A 81 29.86 -6.27 35.48
N MET A 82 28.84 -6.95 35.99
CA MET A 82 27.66 -7.36 35.19
C MET A 82 26.73 -6.18 34.89
N LEU A 83 26.77 -5.12 35.70
CA LEU A 83 26.07 -3.86 35.42
C LEU A 83 26.49 -3.23 34.09
N THR A 84 27.80 -3.11 33.84
CA THR A 84 28.32 -2.50 32.61
C THR A 84 27.96 -3.33 31.40
N LEU A 85 27.95 -4.65 31.56
CA LEU A 85 27.56 -5.61 30.53
C LEU A 85 26.07 -5.51 30.20
N GLY A 86 25.19 -5.45 31.21
CA GLY A 86 23.74 -5.25 31.02
C GLY A 86 23.43 -3.93 30.31
N LEU A 87 24.09 -2.83 30.71
CA LEU A 87 23.98 -1.54 30.03
C LEU A 87 24.49 -1.59 28.59
N ALA A 88 25.58 -2.31 28.32
CA ALA A 88 26.09 -2.51 26.96
C ALA A 88 25.09 -3.26 26.07
N ILE A 89 24.43 -4.31 26.60
CA ILE A 89 23.39 -5.06 25.88
C ILE A 89 22.20 -4.15 25.57
N VAL A 90 21.72 -3.36 26.54
CA VAL A 90 20.64 -2.38 26.29
C VAL A 90 21.06 -1.37 25.21
N GLY A 91 22.31 -0.90 25.25
CA GLY A 91 22.88 -0.06 24.19
C GLY A 91 22.81 -0.72 22.81
N VAL A 92 23.18 -1.99 22.69
CA VAL A 92 23.07 -2.76 21.44
C VAL A 92 21.62 -2.88 20.97
N ILE A 93 20.67 -3.15 21.87
CA ILE A 93 19.23 -3.22 21.52
C ILE A 93 18.77 -1.88 20.93
N VAL A 94 19.11 -0.77 21.57
CA VAL A 94 18.71 0.58 21.13
C VAL A 94 19.35 0.92 19.78
N VAL A 95 20.66 0.70 19.63
CA VAL A 95 21.38 0.96 18.38
C VAL A 95 20.80 0.13 17.24
N ASN A 96 20.54 -1.16 17.48
CA ASN A 96 19.94 -2.04 16.47
C ASN A 96 18.53 -1.54 16.09
N ALA A 97 17.65 -1.30 17.06
CA ALA A 97 16.29 -0.83 16.81
C ALA A 97 16.27 0.49 16.01
N VAL A 98 17.15 1.44 16.34
CA VAL A 98 17.29 2.70 15.59
C VAL A 98 17.78 2.45 14.17
N PHE A 99 18.80 1.61 14.00
CA PHE A 99 19.37 1.31 12.68
C PHE A 99 18.34 0.60 11.79
N THR A 100 17.67 -0.44 12.30
CA THR A 100 16.60 -1.15 11.59
C THR A 100 15.45 -0.21 11.24
N PHE A 101 15.01 0.63 12.16
CA PHE A 101 13.95 1.61 11.89
C PHE A 101 14.34 2.60 10.79
N ILE A 102 15.56 3.15 10.82
CA ILE A 102 16.05 4.07 9.79
C ILE A 102 16.12 3.37 8.42
N GLN A 103 16.59 2.12 8.38
CA GLN A 103 16.67 1.34 7.15
C GLN A 103 15.28 1.06 6.55
N GLU A 104 14.34 0.60 7.39
CA GLU A 104 12.96 0.33 6.99
C GLU A 104 12.26 1.62 6.50
N TYR A 105 12.42 2.71 7.23
CA TYR A 105 11.86 4.01 6.86
C TYR A 105 12.40 4.55 5.53
N ARG A 106 13.71 4.44 5.29
CA ARG A 106 14.33 4.85 4.02
C ARG A 106 13.83 4.00 2.84
N ALA A 107 13.70 2.70 3.05
CA ALA A 107 13.21 1.78 2.03
C ALA A 107 11.76 2.11 1.66
N GLU A 108 10.89 2.34 2.64
CA GLU A 108 9.49 2.69 2.41
C GLU A 108 9.30 4.06 1.78
N LYS A 109 10.07 5.08 2.20
CA LYS A 109 10.02 6.41 1.57
C LYS A 109 10.34 6.37 0.08
N SER A 110 11.23 5.45 -0.32
CA SER A 110 11.55 5.23 -1.74
C SER A 110 10.36 4.64 -2.52
N ILE A 111 9.52 3.83 -1.87
CA ILE A 111 8.27 3.29 -2.44
C ILE A 111 7.21 4.40 -2.54
N GLU A 112 7.08 5.22 -1.52
CA GLU A 112 6.13 6.33 -1.50
C GLU A 112 6.41 7.34 -2.62
N ALA A 113 7.68 7.68 -2.84
CA ALA A 113 8.10 8.54 -3.94
C ALA A 113 7.70 7.98 -5.31
N LEU A 114 7.69 6.65 -5.48
CA LEU A 114 7.23 6.01 -6.72
C LEU A 114 5.71 6.15 -6.90
N LYS A 115 4.92 6.06 -5.83
CA LYS A 115 3.46 6.29 -5.88
C LYS A 115 3.11 7.73 -6.28
N GLN A 116 3.91 8.70 -5.85
CA GLN A 116 3.72 10.12 -6.17
C GLN A 116 4.01 10.50 -7.63
N LEU A 117 4.63 9.61 -8.42
CA LEU A 117 4.86 9.82 -9.86
C LEU A 117 3.64 9.46 -10.71
N LEU A 118 2.50 9.11 -10.10
CA LEU A 118 1.30 8.58 -10.76
C LEU A 118 0.03 9.46 -10.69
N PRO A 119 0.06 10.80 -10.53
CA PRO A 119 -1.16 11.57 -10.61
C PRO A 119 -1.66 11.50 -12.06
N PHE A 120 -2.86 10.97 -12.25
CA PHE A 120 -3.59 11.17 -13.50
C PHE A 120 -4.57 12.32 -13.31
N TYR A 121 -4.65 13.16 -14.32
CA TYR A 121 -5.47 14.36 -14.33
C TYR A 121 -6.78 14.11 -15.08
N VAL A 122 -7.78 14.92 -14.78
CA VAL A 122 -9.14 14.81 -15.31
C VAL A 122 -9.57 16.20 -15.75
N LYS A 123 -10.17 16.27 -16.93
CA LYS A 123 -10.84 17.49 -17.41
C LYS A 123 -12.22 17.60 -16.77
N VAL A 124 -12.46 18.72 -16.10
CA VAL A 124 -13.74 19.06 -15.47
C VAL A 124 -14.21 20.43 -15.92
N ILE A 125 -15.51 20.67 -15.85
CA ILE A 125 -16.11 22.00 -16.00
C ILE A 125 -16.48 22.48 -14.60
N ARG A 126 -15.88 23.59 -14.17
CA ARG A 126 -16.22 24.32 -12.95
C ARG A 126 -16.31 25.80 -13.26
N GLU A 127 -17.37 26.47 -12.79
CA GLU A 127 -17.64 27.89 -13.04
C GLU A 127 -17.63 28.23 -14.55
N GLY A 128 -18.19 27.33 -15.37
CA GLY A 128 -18.32 27.47 -16.82
C GLY A 128 -17.02 27.31 -17.59
N ARG A 129 -15.92 26.93 -16.94
CA ARG A 129 -14.59 26.80 -17.58
C ARG A 129 -14.07 25.39 -17.47
N GLU A 130 -13.46 24.92 -18.56
CA GLU A 130 -12.69 23.68 -18.55
C GLU A 130 -11.41 23.87 -17.72
N LYS A 131 -11.21 22.97 -16.76
CA LYS A 131 -10.02 22.90 -15.91
C LYS A 131 -9.52 21.47 -15.85
N GLU A 132 -8.22 21.31 -15.73
CA GLU A 132 -7.60 20.01 -15.53
C GLU A 132 -7.20 19.88 -14.05
N ILE A 133 -7.83 18.95 -13.34
CA ILE A 133 -7.62 18.73 -11.91
C ILE A 133 -7.11 17.31 -11.63
N PRO A 134 -6.40 17.08 -10.52
CA PRO A 134 -6.04 15.72 -10.11
C PRO A 134 -7.29 14.86 -9.92
N ALA A 135 -7.29 13.61 -10.40
CA ALA A 135 -8.44 12.71 -10.26
C ALA A 135 -8.90 12.50 -8.81
N ARG A 136 -7.98 12.64 -7.85
CA ARG A 136 -8.22 12.60 -6.40
C ARG A 136 -9.19 13.68 -5.92
N GLU A 137 -9.21 14.83 -6.59
CA GLU A 137 -9.99 16.03 -6.23
C GLU A 137 -11.38 16.06 -6.90
N VAL A 138 -11.71 15.04 -7.71
CA VAL A 138 -13.04 14.89 -8.29
C VAL A 138 -14.05 14.58 -7.18
N VAL A 139 -15.15 15.33 -7.16
CA VAL A 139 -16.23 15.18 -6.16
C VAL A 139 -17.56 14.85 -6.81
N VAL A 140 -18.52 14.41 -6.01
CA VAL A 140 -19.90 14.18 -6.47
C VAL A 140 -20.50 15.50 -6.98
N GLY A 141 -21.07 15.48 -8.17
CA GLY A 141 -21.64 16.62 -8.88
C GLY A 141 -20.68 17.34 -9.83
N ASP A 142 -19.39 16.99 -9.84
CA ASP A 142 -18.47 17.51 -10.86
C ASP A 142 -18.93 17.09 -12.26
N LEU A 143 -18.85 18.03 -13.19
CA LEU A 143 -19.08 17.79 -14.60
C LEU A 143 -17.75 17.41 -15.25
N ILE A 144 -17.55 16.13 -15.52
CA ILE A 144 -16.33 15.60 -16.14
C ILE A 144 -16.46 15.57 -17.66
N ILE A 145 -15.34 15.79 -18.35
CA ILE A 145 -15.22 15.62 -19.79
C ILE A 145 -14.41 14.35 -20.04
N LEU A 146 -14.94 13.48 -20.88
CA LEU A 146 -14.33 12.23 -21.30
C LEU A 146 -13.96 12.32 -22.77
N SER A 147 -12.70 12.02 -23.08
CA SER A 147 -12.16 11.96 -24.44
C SER A 147 -11.48 10.61 -24.69
N GLU A 148 -11.25 10.30 -25.97
CA GLU A 148 -10.52 9.10 -26.37
C GLU A 148 -9.18 8.93 -25.66
N GLY A 149 -8.95 7.74 -25.10
CA GLY A 149 -7.74 7.41 -24.32
C GLY A 149 -7.84 7.74 -22.83
N ASP A 150 -8.84 8.51 -22.41
CA ASP A 150 -9.01 8.86 -21.00
C ASP A 150 -9.45 7.64 -20.17
N ARG A 151 -9.02 7.61 -18.91
CA ARG A 151 -9.59 6.71 -17.90
C ARG A 151 -10.71 7.42 -17.19
N VAL A 152 -11.85 6.75 -17.04
CA VAL A 152 -12.99 7.29 -16.32
C VAL A 152 -12.64 7.39 -14.83
N PRO A 153 -12.65 8.59 -14.22
CA PRO A 153 -12.08 8.81 -12.89
C PRO A 153 -12.99 8.40 -11.73
N ALA A 154 -14.31 8.42 -11.96
CA ALA A 154 -15.37 8.23 -10.98
C ALA A 154 -16.64 7.76 -11.72
N ASP A 155 -17.61 7.19 -11.02
CA ASP A 155 -18.86 6.79 -11.68
C ASP A 155 -19.67 8.03 -12.02
N ALA A 156 -20.01 8.17 -13.31
CA ALA A 156 -20.64 9.36 -13.86
C ALA A 156 -21.85 9.03 -14.73
N ARG A 157 -22.89 9.87 -14.65
CA ARG A 157 -24.09 9.82 -15.47
C ARG A 157 -23.90 10.75 -16.67
N LEU A 158 -23.91 10.20 -17.88
CA LEU A 158 -23.66 10.96 -19.11
C LEU A 158 -24.80 11.92 -19.46
N ILE A 159 -24.49 13.19 -19.68
CA ILE A 159 -25.47 14.19 -20.12
C ILE A 159 -25.29 14.55 -21.60
N GLU A 160 -24.11 14.30 -22.16
CA GLU A 160 -23.78 14.47 -23.57
C GLU A 160 -22.84 13.33 -24.00
N SER A 161 -23.03 12.81 -25.20
CA SER A 161 -22.19 11.74 -25.75
C SER A 161 -22.16 11.82 -27.28
N SER A 162 -20.97 11.69 -27.86
CA SER A 162 -20.75 11.64 -29.30
C SER A 162 -19.89 10.43 -29.64
N TYR A 163 -20.51 9.38 -30.16
CA TYR A 163 -19.87 8.10 -30.51
C TYR A 163 -18.98 7.54 -29.39
N LEU A 164 -19.39 7.74 -28.14
CA LEU A 164 -18.61 7.36 -26.97
C LEU A 164 -18.61 5.83 -26.82
N MET A 165 -17.44 5.21 -26.85
CA MET A 165 -17.27 3.80 -26.58
C MET A 165 -16.32 3.61 -25.40
N VAL A 166 -16.68 2.72 -24.49
CA VAL A 166 -15.86 2.42 -23.30
C VAL A 166 -15.54 0.94 -23.23
N ASN A 167 -14.37 0.62 -22.69
CA ASN A 167 -13.98 -0.73 -22.35
C ASN A 167 -14.25 -0.98 -20.87
N ASN A 168 -15.27 -1.81 -20.60
CA ASN A 168 -15.72 -2.18 -19.25
C ASN A 168 -14.98 -3.39 -18.66
N ALA A 169 -13.94 -3.93 -19.32
CA ALA A 169 -13.18 -5.08 -18.83
C ALA A 169 -12.77 -5.02 -17.35
N PRO A 170 -12.39 -3.85 -16.78
CA PRO A 170 -12.08 -3.78 -15.35
C PRO A 170 -13.25 -4.11 -14.40
N LEU A 171 -14.50 -4.01 -14.86
CA LEU A 171 -15.70 -4.37 -14.08
C LEU A 171 -16.31 -5.70 -14.53
N THR A 172 -16.36 -5.97 -15.84
CA THR A 172 -17.11 -7.11 -16.39
C THR A 172 -16.22 -8.28 -16.79
N GLY A 173 -14.92 -8.06 -17.00
CA GLY A 173 -14.00 -9.03 -17.59
C GLY A 173 -14.03 -9.08 -19.13
N GLU A 174 -15.00 -8.45 -19.76
CA GLU A 174 -15.17 -8.45 -21.22
C GLU A 174 -14.44 -7.28 -21.87
N SER A 175 -13.62 -7.55 -22.90
CA SER A 175 -12.81 -6.53 -23.58
C SER A 175 -13.51 -5.85 -24.76
N GLU A 176 -14.72 -6.30 -25.12
CA GLU A 176 -15.50 -5.71 -26.19
C GLU A 176 -15.95 -4.29 -25.82
N PRO A 177 -15.63 -3.26 -26.64
CA PRO A 177 -16.09 -1.90 -26.37
C PRO A 177 -17.61 -1.80 -26.40
N VAL A 178 -18.18 -1.15 -25.39
CA VAL A 178 -19.62 -0.93 -25.27
C VAL A 178 -19.95 0.51 -25.64
N PRO A 179 -20.94 0.76 -26.52
CA PRO A 179 -21.38 2.11 -26.84
C PRO A 179 -22.18 2.70 -25.69
N LEU A 180 -21.83 3.93 -25.30
CA LEU A 180 -22.56 4.71 -24.31
C LEU A 180 -23.38 5.83 -24.98
N ASP A 181 -24.49 6.20 -24.33
CA ASP A 181 -25.41 7.25 -24.74
C ASP A 181 -25.83 8.09 -23.51
N HIS A 182 -26.47 9.23 -23.69
CA HIS A 182 -26.90 10.12 -22.61
C HIS A 182 -28.39 9.96 -22.24
N ASN A 183 -29.17 9.24 -23.06
CA ASN A 183 -30.61 9.03 -22.85
C ASN A 183 -30.92 8.26 -21.55
N PRO A 184 -32.07 8.52 -20.89
CA PRO A 184 -32.53 7.74 -19.76
C PRO A 184 -32.62 6.24 -20.11
N CYS A 185 -32.15 5.39 -19.21
CA CYS A 185 -32.09 3.95 -19.40
C CYS A 185 -32.75 3.26 -18.21
N VAL A 186 -33.75 2.42 -18.48
CA VAL A 186 -34.45 1.64 -17.44
C VAL A 186 -33.75 0.31 -17.26
N GLY A 187 -33.36 -0.01 -16.02
CA GLY A 187 -32.74 -1.29 -15.71
C GLY A 187 -31.75 -1.20 -14.57
N ASP A 188 -30.83 -2.15 -14.53
CA ASP A 188 -29.72 -2.15 -13.59
C ASP A 188 -28.60 -1.23 -14.04
N LEU A 189 -27.91 -0.67 -13.04
CA LEU A 189 -26.96 0.41 -13.25
C LEU A 189 -25.78 -0.08 -14.11
N ILE A 190 -25.30 -1.30 -13.86
CA ILE A 190 -24.18 -1.96 -14.57
C ILE A 190 -24.45 -2.15 -16.07
N GLU A 191 -25.69 -2.43 -16.45
CA GLU A 191 -26.07 -2.64 -17.86
C GLU A 191 -26.47 -1.34 -18.56
N SER A 192 -26.54 -0.23 -17.81
CA SER A 192 -27.02 1.05 -18.32
C SER A 192 -25.98 1.69 -19.23
N ARG A 193 -26.39 1.96 -20.48
CA ARG A 193 -25.54 2.62 -21.49
C ARG A 193 -25.25 4.08 -21.19
N ASN A 194 -25.84 4.62 -20.13
CA ASN A 194 -25.76 6.05 -19.82
C ASN A 194 -24.95 6.36 -18.57
N ILE A 195 -24.20 5.36 -18.11
CA ILE A 195 -23.27 5.41 -16.99
C ILE A 195 -21.86 5.09 -17.51
N ALA A 196 -20.91 5.94 -17.15
CA ALA A 196 -19.49 5.67 -17.28
C ALA A 196 -18.94 5.24 -15.90
N PHE A 197 -18.28 4.09 -15.83
CA PHE A 197 -17.79 3.52 -14.57
C PHE A 197 -16.33 3.86 -14.28
N ALA A 198 -16.01 4.12 -13.02
CA ALA A 198 -14.67 4.38 -12.56
C ALA A 198 -13.70 3.24 -12.94
N GLY A 199 -12.53 3.60 -13.45
CA GLY A 199 -11.47 2.67 -13.80
C GLY A 199 -11.56 2.07 -15.21
N THR A 200 -12.69 2.27 -15.92
CA THR A 200 -12.86 1.93 -17.34
C THR A 200 -12.09 2.91 -18.24
N THR A 201 -11.90 2.53 -19.50
CA THR A 201 -11.12 3.33 -20.48
C THR A 201 -12.01 3.73 -21.64
N VAL A 202 -11.95 4.99 -22.05
CA VAL A 202 -12.62 5.49 -23.24
C VAL A 202 -11.82 5.04 -24.47
N VAL A 203 -12.46 4.23 -25.32
CA VAL A 203 -11.86 3.67 -26.53
C VAL A 203 -11.95 4.65 -27.69
N SER A 204 -13.06 5.39 -27.79
CA SER A 204 -13.29 6.40 -28.84
C SER A 204 -14.40 7.35 -28.46
N GLY A 205 -14.45 8.49 -29.15
CA GLY A 205 -15.52 9.48 -29.01
C GLY A 205 -15.33 10.42 -27.82
N THR A 206 -16.35 11.21 -27.54
CA THR A 206 -16.35 12.20 -26.45
C THR A 206 -17.66 12.17 -25.68
N GLY A 207 -17.61 12.59 -24.43
CA GLY A 207 -18.81 12.72 -23.62
C GLY A 207 -18.61 13.66 -22.44
N LYS A 208 -19.74 14.13 -21.91
CA LYS A 208 -19.78 14.84 -20.64
C LYS A 208 -20.65 14.07 -19.67
N GLY A 209 -20.21 13.95 -18.43
CA GLY A 209 -20.96 13.24 -17.41
C GLY A 209 -20.88 13.94 -16.06
N VAL A 210 -21.95 13.81 -15.29
CA VAL A 210 -21.98 14.30 -13.91
C VAL A 210 -21.62 13.15 -12.97
N VAL A 211 -20.61 13.37 -12.15
CA VAL A 211 -20.15 12.37 -11.18
C VAL A 211 -21.21 12.15 -10.10
N PHE A 212 -21.61 10.91 -9.86
CA PHE A 212 -22.57 10.58 -8.79
C PHE A 212 -21.96 9.72 -7.67
N ALA A 213 -20.84 9.06 -7.92
CA ALA A 213 -20.11 8.33 -6.88
C ALA A 213 -18.59 8.43 -7.06
N THR A 214 -17.87 8.57 -5.95
CA THR A 214 -16.40 8.69 -5.89
C THR A 214 -15.79 7.69 -4.91
N GLY A 215 -14.53 7.32 -5.13
CA GLY A 215 -13.73 6.46 -4.27
C GLY A 215 -14.41 5.12 -3.96
N MET A 216 -14.53 4.77 -2.68
CA MET A 216 -15.14 3.53 -2.20
C MET A 216 -16.64 3.38 -2.50
N ARG A 217 -17.32 4.47 -2.90
CA ARG A 217 -18.75 4.43 -3.27
C ARG A 217 -19.00 4.07 -4.73
N THR A 218 -17.96 4.09 -5.57
CA THR A 218 -18.07 3.62 -6.95
C THR A 218 -18.31 2.11 -7.00
N GLU A 219 -18.87 1.59 -8.09
CA GLU A 219 -19.03 0.15 -8.29
C GLU A 219 -17.67 -0.57 -8.27
N PHE A 220 -16.65 0.03 -8.90
CA PHE A 220 -15.27 -0.46 -8.80
C PHE A 220 -14.76 -0.46 -7.35
N GLY A 221 -15.03 0.61 -6.60
CA GLY A 221 -14.67 0.73 -5.19
C GLY A 221 -15.38 -0.31 -4.30
N ARG A 222 -16.63 -0.66 -4.60
CA ARG A 222 -17.39 -1.71 -3.90
C ARG A 222 -16.79 -3.09 -4.17
N ILE A 223 -16.44 -3.40 -5.42
CA ILE A 223 -15.74 -4.64 -5.78
C ILE A 223 -14.37 -4.71 -5.08
N ALA A 224 -13.62 -3.60 -5.08
CA ALA A 224 -12.35 -3.49 -4.38
C ALA A 224 -12.52 -3.73 -2.87
N HIS A 225 -13.56 -3.21 -2.23
CA HIS A 225 -13.84 -3.46 -0.81
C HIS A 225 -14.14 -4.93 -0.52
N LEU A 226 -14.96 -5.58 -1.34
CA LEU A 226 -15.32 -6.99 -1.18
C LEU A 226 -14.11 -7.92 -1.32
N THR A 227 -13.14 -7.54 -2.17
CA THR A 227 -11.88 -8.27 -2.37
C THR A 227 -10.78 -7.87 -1.37
N SER A 228 -10.88 -6.71 -0.73
CA SER A 228 -9.91 -6.22 0.27
C SER A 228 -9.88 -7.06 1.55
N GLY A 229 -10.89 -7.92 1.78
CA GLY A 229 -10.89 -8.91 2.85
C GLY A 229 -10.04 -10.15 2.57
N VAL A 230 -9.51 -10.29 1.35
CA VAL A 230 -8.55 -11.34 1.01
C VAL A 230 -7.19 -10.92 1.55
N GLU A 231 -6.83 -11.45 2.72
CA GLU A 231 -5.47 -11.27 3.25
C GLU A 231 -4.46 -11.80 2.23
N THR A 232 -3.67 -10.88 1.66
CA THR A 232 -2.55 -11.27 0.81
C THR A 232 -1.53 -11.97 1.69
N GLY A 233 -1.33 -13.27 1.46
CA GLY A 233 -0.26 -14.03 2.11
C GLY A 233 1.14 -13.52 1.75
N LEU A 234 2.16 -14.10 2.37
CA LEU A 234 3.57 -13.77 2.08
C LEU A 234 3.91 -14.05 0.61
N SER A 235 4.66 -13.15 -0.04
CA SER A 235 5.18 -13.36 -1.40
C SER A 235 6.17 -14.54 -1.44
N PRO A 236 6.37 -15.19 -2.60
CA PRO A 236 7.33 -16.30 -2.72
C PRO A 236 8.72 -15.99 -2.13
N LEU A 237 9.29 -14.82 -2.42
CA LEU A 237 10.59 -14.38 -1.90
C LEU A 237 10.51 -14.07 -0.41
N GLN A 238 9.40 -13.55 0.10
CA GLN A 238 9.21 -13.41 1.56
C GLN A 238 9.20 -14.79 2.24
N GLN A 239 8.56 -15.79 1.63
CA GLN A 239 8.57 -17.17 2.16
C GLN A 239 9.99 -17.76 2.13
N GLU A 240 10.75 -17.52 1.05
CA GLU A 240 12.15 -17.94 0.96
C GLU A 240 13.04 -17.20 1.97
N ILE A 241 12.84 -15.90 2.18
CA ILE A 241 13.54 -15.14 3.23
C ILE A 241 13.25 -15.76 4.59
N VAL A 242 11.98 -16.02 4.92
CA VAL A 242 11.62 -16.64 6.20
C VAL A 242 12.29 -18.01 6.36
N ARG A 243 12.36 -18.81 5.28
CA ARG A 243 13.06 -20.10 5.28
C ARG A 243 14.56 -19.92 5.55
N VAL A 244 15.22 -19.01 4.83
CA VAL A 244 16.66 -18.72 4.99
C VAL A 244 16.95 -18.18 6.38
N THR A 245 16.16 -17.23 6.88
CA THR A 245 16.27 -16.69 8.25
C THR A 245 16.12 -17.79 9.29
N ARG A 246 15.17 -18.73 9.10
CA ARG A 246 15.01 -19.87 10.01
C ARG A 246 16.22 -20.80 10.00
N ILE A 247 16.77 -21.11 8.82
CA ILE A 247 17.97 -21.94 8.70
C ILE A 247 19.15 -21.29 9.42
N ILE A 248 19.39 -20.00 9.15
CA ILE A 248 20.48 -19.25 9.79
C ILE A 248 20.28 -19.18 11.30
N ALA A 249 19.05 -18.91 11.77
CA ALA A 249 18.75 -18.89 13.20
C ALA A 249 19.01 -20.24 13.89
N VAL A 250 18.68 -21.36 13.24
CA VAL A 250 18.99 -22.70 13.76
C VAL A 250 20.50 -22.92 13.84
N PHE A 251 21.26 -22.61 12.79
CA PHE A 251 22.72 -22.73 12.81
C PHE A 251 23.36 -21.83 13.88
N ALA A 252 22.94 -20.57 13.96
CA ALA A 252 23.40 -19.62 14.96
C ALA A 252 23.14 -20.13 16.39
N THR A 253 21.95 -20.71 16.62
CA THR A 253 21.58 -21.29 17.92
C THR A 253 22.43 -22.52 18.26
N ILE A 254 22.62 -23.44 17.32
CA ILE A 254 23.49 -24.62 17.51
C ILE A 254 24.92 -24.17 17.85
N MET A 255 25.44 -23.17 17.12
CA MET A 255 26.77 -22.64 17.36
C MET A 255 26.86 -21.96 18.75
N GLY A 256 25.86 -21.16 19.12
CA GLY A 256 25.77 -20.55 20.44
C GLY A 256 25.76 -21.59 21.57
N ILE A 257 24.96 -22.66 21.45
CA ILE A 257 24.91 -23.75 22.42
C ILE A 257 26.25 -24.51 22.48
N PHE A 258 26.86 -24.78 21.33
CA PHE A 258 28.14 -25.46 21.26
C PHE A 258 29.24 -24.66 21.98
N PHE A 259 29.39 -23.38 21.66
CA PHE A 259 30.36 -22.51 22.32
C PHE A 259 30.05 -22.30 23.79
N PHE A 260 28.78 -22.27 24.18
CA PHE A 260 28.37 -22.26 25.58
C PHE A 260 28.85 -23.52 26.30
N MET A 261 28.61 -24.73 25.76
CA MET A 261 29.07 -25.98 26.37
C MET A 261 30.60 -25.99 26.53
N VAL A 262 31.33 -25.62 25.47
CA VAL A 262 32.80 -25.52 25.52
C VAL A 262 33.27 -24.52 26.58
N GLY A 263 32.63 -23.36 26.68
CA GLY A 263 32.96 -22.36 27.69
C GLY A 263 32.74 -22.86 29.12
N GLN A 264 31.71 -23.69 29.35
CA GLN A 264 31.48 -24.33 30.65
C GLN A 264 32.58 -25.35 30.97
N PHE A 265 32.99 -26.16 29.99
CA PHE A 265 34.09 -27.12 30.18
C PHE A 265 35.45 -26.45 30.47
N ILE A 266 35.67 -25.23 29.97
CA ILE A 266 36.90 -24.45 30.22
C ILE A 266 36.82 -23.69 31.56
N GLY A 267 35.68 -23.73 32.26
CA GLY A 267 35.51 -23.10 33.58
C GLY A 267 35.19 -21.61 33.53
N ARG A 268 34.64 -21.10 32.41
CA ARG A 268 34.15 -19.70 32.35
C ARG A 268 32.95 -19.50 33.29
N SER A 269 32.81 -18.29 33.81
CA SER A 269 31.61 -17.91 34.56
C SER A 269 30.36 -18.16 33.71
N PHE A 270 29.30 -18.72 34.33
CA PHE A 270 28.05 -19.03 33.67
C PHE A 270 27.49 -17.82 32.91
N TRP A 271 27.51 -16.66 33.54
CA TRP A 271 26.94 -15.43 33.02
C TRP A 271 27.73 -14.86 31.85
N GLU A 272 29.05 -14.80 31.98
CA GLU A 272 29.95 -14.37 30.89
C GLU A 272 29.78 -15.27 29.66
N ASN A 273 29.70 -16.58 29.90
CA ASN A 273 29.57 -17.56 28.84
C ASN A 273 28.19 -17.55 28.16
N PHE A 274 27.11 -17.35 28.93
CA PHE A 274 25.76 -17.20 28.41
C PHE A 274 25.64 -15.98 27.49
N ILE A 275 26.25 -14.86 27.89
CA ILE A 275 26.21 -13.63 27.12
C ILE A 275 27.10 -13.74 25.88
N PHE A 276 28.25 -14.41 25.97
CA PHE A 276 29.07 -14.75 24.82
C PHE A 276 28.31 -15.58 23.78
N ALA A 277 27.52 -16.57 24.23
CA ALA A 277 26.68 -17.38 23.35
C ALA A 277 25.57 -16.55 22.67
N ILE A 278 24.92 -15.64 23.39
CA ILE A 278 23.96 -14.67 22.82
C ILE A 278 24.65 -13.78 21.77
N GLY A 279 25.85 -13.28 22.07
CA GLY A 279 26.63 -12.46 21.14
C GLY A 279 26.94 -13.19 19.83
N ILE A 280 27.28 -14.48 19.92
CA ILE A 280 27.46 -15.34 18.74
C ILE A 280 26.15 -15.44 17.95
N ILE A 281 25.02 -15.69 18.61
CA ILE A 281 23.73 -15.82 17.94
C ILE A 281 23.38 -14.54 17.18
N VAL A 282 23.50 -13.38 17.84
CA VAL A 282 23.20 -12.05 17.29
C VAL A 282 24.12 -11.72 16.12
N ALA A 283 25.42 -11.97 16.23
CA ALA A 283 26.39 -11.71 15.17
C ALA A 283 26.13 -12.51 13.88
N ASN A 284 25.38 -13.60 13.97
CA ASN A 284 25.02 -14.44 12.82
C ASN A 284 23.64 -14.07 12.21
N VAL A 285 22.90 -13.10 12.77
CA VAL A 285 21.60 -12.71 12.22
C VAL A 285 21.80 -11.77 11.02
N PRO A 286 21.21 -12.07 9.85
CA PRO A 286 21.36 -11.26 8.64
C PRO A 286 20.40 -10.06 8.67
N GLU A 287 20.68 -9.10 9.55
CA GLU A 287 19.84 -7.90 9.78
C GLU A 287 19.69 -7.05 8.52
N GLY A 288 20.70 -7.06 7.64
CA GLY A 288 20.70 -6.33 6.38
C GLY A 288 19.90 -6.98 5.24
N LEU A 289 19.40 -8.21 5.39
CA LEU A 289 18.76 -8.95 4.29
C LEU A 289 17.47 -8.28 3.83
N LEU A 290 16.58 -7.94 4.77
CA LEU A 290 15.27 -7.36 4.49
C LEU A 290 15.38 -5.99 3.78
N PRO A 291 16.14 -5.00 4.31
CA PRO A 291 16.33 -3.72 3.63
C PRO A 291 16.98 -3.84 2.25
N THR A 292 17.97 -4.73 2.11
CA THR A 292 18.69 -4.93 0.83
C THR A 292 17.75 -5.47 -0.25
N VAL A 293 16.88 -6.41 0.12
CA VAL A 293 15.84 -6.94 -0.77
C VAL A 293 14.84 -5.85 -1.14
N THR A 294 14.31 -5.10 -0.17
CA THR A 294 13.35 -4.02 -0.46
C THR A 294 13.95 -2.96 -1.39
N LEU A 295 15.20 -2.57 -1.16
CA LEU A 295 15.91 -1.64 -2.03
C LEU A 295 16.12 -2.22 -3.44
N SER A 296 16.48 -3.51 -3.54
CA SER A 296 16.65 -4.20 -4.82
C SER A 296 15.35 -4.26 -5.62
N LEU A 297 14.23 -4.56 -4.96
CA LEU A 297 12.89 -4.55 -5.56
C LEU A 297 12.48 -3.13 -5.98
N ALA A 298 12.80 -2.11 -5.18
CA ALA A 298 12.53 -0.71 -5.52
C ALA A 298 13.30 -0.29 -6.79
N MET A 299 14.58 -0.64 -6.89
CA MET A 299 15.38 -0.40 -8.09
C MET A 299 14.84 -1.17 -9.31
N GLY A 300 14.40 -2.42 -9.11
CA GLY A 300 13.74 -3.23 -10.16
C GLY A 300 12.45 -2.60 -10.66
N SER A 301 11.60 -2.14 -9.74
CA SER A 301 10.36 -1.42 -10.04
C SER A 301 10.62 -0.13 -10.81
N GLN A 302 11.61 0.65 -10.40
CA GLN A 302 12.00 1.89 -11.11
C GLN A 302 12.48 1.61 -12.55
N ARG A 303 13.22 0.50 -12.76
CA ARG A 303 13.63 0.08 -14.12
C ARG A 303 12.45 -0.33 -14.99
N MET A 304 11.44 -0.99 -14.42
CA MET A 304 10.21 -1.35 -15.15
C MET A 304 9.35 -0.14 -15.48
N ALA A 305 9.21 0.81 -14.55
CA ALA A 305 8.50 2.06 -14.79
C ALA A 305 9.09 2.86 -15.98
N ARG A 306 10.43 2.91 -16.09
CA ARG A 306 11.12 3.52 -17.26
C ARG A 306 10.78 2.85 -18.60
N LYS A 307 10.37 1.58 -18.57
CA LYS A 307 9.91 0.82 -19.75
C LYS A 307 8.39 0.84 -19.93
N LYS A 308 7.69 1.82 -19.32
CA LYS A 308 6.22 1.95 -19.33
C LYS A 308 5.48 0.77 -18.67
N ALA A 309 6.16 -0.07 -17.89
CA ALA A 309 5.54 -1.14 -17.11
C ALA A 309 5.39 -0.67 -15.65
N LEU A 310 4.16 -0.31 -15.29
CA LEU A 310 3.87 0.32 -14.00
C LEU A 310 3.64 -0.72 -12.91
N ILE A 311 4.30 -0.55 -11.75
CA ILE A 311 4.22 -1.50 -10.65
C ILE A 311 3.68 -0.82 -9.40
N LYS A 312 2.51 -1.29 -8.95
CA LYS A 312 1.79 -0.74 -7.79
C LYS A 312 2.39 -1.19 -6.45
N THR A 313 2.94 -2.40 -6.38
CA THR A 313 3.51 -2.99 -5.17
C THR A 313 4.86 -3.64 -5.47
N LEU A 314 5.87 -3.44 -4.61
CA LEU A 314 7.22 -3.99 -4.82
C LEU A 314 7.24 -5.52 -4.96
N THR A 315 6.37 -6.21 -4.24
CA THR A 315 6.21 -7.66 -4.31
C THR A 315 5.82 -8.13 -5.70
N SER A 316 5.10 -7.32 -6.50
CA SER A 316 4.70 -7.68 -7.86
C SER A 316 5.87 -7.84 -8.82
N VAL A 317 6.99 -7.13 -8.60
CA VAL A 317 8.24 -7.29 -9.39
C VAL A 317 8.70 -8.74 -9.34
N GLU A 318 8.68 -9.29 -8.13
CA GLU A 318 9.14 -10.63 -7.81
C GLU A 318 8.09 -11.67 -8.21
N THR A 319 6.82 -11.43 -7.86
CA THR A 319 5.72 -12.34 -8.21
C THR A 319 5.70 -12.58 -9.71
N LEU A 320 5.83 -11.55 -10.54
CA LEU A 320 5.90 -11.66 -12.00
C LEU A 320 7.04 -12.57 -12.49
N GLY A 321 8.21 -12.51 -11.84
CA GLY A 321 9.34 -13.38 -12.17
C GLY A 321 9.16 -14.83 -11.73
N SER A 322 8.26 -15.09 -10.78
CA SER A 322 7.91 -16.41 -10.27
C SER A 322 6.61 -16.99 -10.85
N VAL A 323 5.97 -16.28 -11.80
CA VAL A 323 4.73 -16.74 -12.45
C VAL A 323 5.01 -18.03 -13.22
N THR A 324 4.29 -19.10 -12.85
CA THR A 324 4.32 -20.39 -13.57
C THR A 324 3.12 -20.57 -14.50
N VAL A 325 2.02 -19.85 -14.25
CA VAL A 325 0.78 -19.89 -15.03
C VAL A 325 0.27 -18.47 -15.23
N ILE A 326 -0.02 -18.11 -16.48
CA ILE A 326 -0.70 -16.87 -16.84
C ILE A 326 -2.11 -17.26 -17.26
N CYS A 327 -3.12 -16.72 -16.57
CA CYS A 327 -4.53 -16.90 -16.89
C CYS A 327 -5.00 -15.82 -17.86
#